data_AF-A0A9Q1A723-F1
#
_entry.id   AF-A0A9Q1A723-F1
#
_cell.length_a   1.000
_cell.length_b   1.000
_cell.length_c   1.000
_cell.angle_alpha   90.00
_cell.angle_beta   90.00
_cell.angle_gamma   90.00
#
_symmetry.space_group_name_H-M   'P 1'
#
loop_
_entity.id
_entity.type
_entity.pdbx_description
1 polymer ?
#
loop_
_entity_poly.entity_id
_entity_poly.type
_entity_poly.pdbx_seq_one_letter_code
_entity_poly.pdbx_strand_id
1 'polypeptide(L)'
;MIKPKLDEAIQLENGSLTHFEVLTATALTLMAEEKVDIAVIEAGLGGARDATNILCSSELAASVITTIGEEHLAALGGSLESIAVAKSGIIKHGRPVVLGGPFLPHIDCILRDKALVMCSPVVSASDAGIRTSIKGLVILDGRPCQLSDIMIQVERDFPLFIELSDVKLRMLGRHQLHNASTAACVALCLRDQGCQISDKSIRAGLENTFLLGRSQFLSTKEAEVLGLPGATILLDGAHTKDSAKALVDTVRMAFPDARVALVVAMASDKDHLAFAREFFSGLQLEAVFLTEADIAGAKSRTTPASLLRDYWIQASEELGIDTLHDGTEKNRDFVRGKQNHISY
;
A
#
# COMPACT_ATOMS: atom_id res chain seq x y z
N MET A 1 21.43 15.50 -3.78
CA MET A 1 21.09 15.62 -2.34
C MET A 1 20.15 16.80 -2.15
N ILE A 2 18.84 16.58 -2.11
CA ILE A 2 17.81 17.64 -2.00
C ILE A 2 17.59 18.08 -0.54
N LYS A 3 17.71 17.15 0.42
CA LYS A 3 17.43 17.40 1.83
C LYS A 3 18.14 18.64 2.42
N PRO A 4 19.45 18.87 2.20
CA PRO A 4 20.11 20.07 2.74
C PRO A 4 19.52 21.38 2.20
N LYS A 5 19.12 21.42 0.93
CA LYS A 5 18.47 22.59 0.32
C LYS A 5 17.04 22.79 0.83
N LEU A 6 16.36 21.68 1.15
CA LEU A 6 15.04 21.69 1.75
C LEU A 6 15.08 22.25 3.18
N ASP A 7 16.07 21.82 3.95
CA ASP A 7 16.34 22.32 5.30
C ASP A 7 16.69 23.83 5.27
N GLU A 8 17.47 24.28 4.28
CA GLU A 8 17.79 25.69 4.04
C GLU A 8 16.54 26.52 3.71
N ALA A 9 15.68 26.05 2.79
CA ALA A 9 14.45 26.76 2.44
C ALA A 9 13.51 26.94 3.65
N ILE A 10 13.39 25.92 4.50
CA ILE A 10 12.55 25.98 5.71
C ILE A 10 13.12 26.96 6.73
N GLN A 11 14.45 27.01 6.88
CA GLN A 11 15.11 28.00 7.74
C GLN A 11 14.91 29.42 7.22
N LEU A 12 15.01 29.64 5.90
CA LEU A 12 14.79 30.95 5.26
C LEU A 12 13.36 31.46 5.46
N GLU A 13 12.37 30.57 5.46
CA GLU A 13 10.96 30.89 5.67
C GLU A 13 10.54 30.89 7.15
N ASN A 14 11.49 30.86 8.09
CA ASN A 14 11.25 30.78 9.54
C ASN A 14 10.29 29.64 9.96
N GLY A 15 10.32 28.51 9.24
CA GLY A 15 9.42 27.38 9.50
C GLY A 15 7.98 27.58 9.03
N SER A 16 7.69 28.63 8.24
CA SER A 16 6.35 28.87 7.68
C SER A 16 5.94 27.86 6.61
N LEU A 17 6.91 27.14 6.03
CA LEU A 17 6.71 26.06 5.08
C LEU A 17 7.21 24.73 5.66
N THR A 18 6.49 23.66 5.35
CA THR A 18 6.88 22.29 5.67
C THR A 18 7.72 21.66 4.55
N HIS A 19 8.50 20.62 4.87
CA HIS A 19 9.23 19.84 3.86
C HIS A 19 8.29 19.31 2.76
N PHE A 20 7.07 18.90 3.12
CA PHE A 20 6.11 18.33 2.17
C PHE A 20 5.54 19.38 1.21
N GLU A 21 5.27 20.60 1.67
CA GLU A 21 4.81 21.71 0.82
C GLU A 21 5.87 22.10 -0.20
N VAL A 22 7.14 22.23 0.23
CA VAL A 22 8.24 22.58 -0.69
C VAL A 22 8.46 21.48 -1.73
N LEU A 23 8.40 20.20 -1.32
CA LEU A 23 8.51 19.07 -2.26
C LEU A 23 7.34 19.03 -3.25
N THR A 24 6.11 19.27 -2.78
CA THR A 24 4.91 19.32 -3.63
C THR A 24 5.01 20.44 -4.65
N ALA A 25 5.36 21.65 -4.22
CA ALA A 25 5.56 22.79 -5.12
C ALA A 25 6.65 22.52 -6.16
N THR A 26 7.76 21.91 -5.74
CA THR A 26 8.85 21.51 -6.64
C THR A 26 8.38 20.49 -7.68
N ALA A 27 7.66 19.45 -7.25
CA ALA A 27 7.14 18.42 -8.15
C ALA A 27 6.17 18.99 -9.18
N LEU A 28 5.23 19.85 -8.76
CA LEU A 28 4.28 20.51 -9.67
C LEU A 28 4.99 21.44 -10.66
N THR A 29 6.00 22.18 -10.21
CA THR A 29 6.80 23.05 -11.09
C THR A 29 7.51 22.24 -12.16
N LEU A 30 8.17 21.14 -11.77
CA LEU A 30 8.84 20.24 -12.71
C LEU A 30 7.86 19.63 -13.71
N MET A 31 6.68 19.17 -13.27
CA MET A 31 5.65 18.65 -14.17
C MET A 31 5.17 19.70 -15.19
N ALA A 32 5.03 20.96 -14.77
CA ALA A 32 4.65 22.06 -15.65
C ALA A 32 5.77 22.40 -16.65
N GLU A 33 7.03 22.39 -16.22
CA GLU A 33 8.21 22.61 -17.08
C GLU A 33 8.37 21.51 -18.14
N GLU A 34 8.16 20.25 -17.74
CA GLU A 34 8.18 19.08 -18.62
C GLU A 34 6.92 18.95 -19.50
N LYS A 35 5.91 19.83 -19.30
CA LYS A 35 4.65 19.86 -20.06
C LYS A 35 3.94 18.51 -20.11
N VAL A 36 3.83 17.86 -18.95
CA VAL A 36 3.15 16.55 -18.86
C VAL A 36 1.68 16.68 -19.26
N ASP A 37 1.17 15.69 -20.01
CA ASP A 37 -0.24 15.69 -20.42
C ASP A 37 -1.18 15.38 -19.25
N ILE A 38 -0.76 14.49 -18.35
CA ILE A 38 -1.51 14.06 -17.16
C ILE A 38 -0.52 13.89 -16.02
N ALA A 39 -0.81 14.53 -14.88
CA ALA A 39 -0.11 14.31 -13.62
C ALA A 39 -0.95 13.42 -12.69
N VAL A 40 -0.36 12.37 -12.14
CA VAL A 40 -0.95 11.56 -11.06
C VAL A 40 -0.30 11.99 -9.75
N ILE A 41 -1.12 12.53 -8.84
CA ILE A 41 -0.63 13.13 -7.60
C ILE A 41 -1.22 12.36 -6.41
N GLU A 42 -0.35 11.73 -5.64
CA GLU A 42 -0.72 11.06 -4.38
C GLU A 42 -0.77 12.10 -3.25
N ALA A 43 -1.90 12.16 -2.54
CA ALA A 43 -2.02 13.02 -1.36
C ALA A 43 -1.12 12.50 -0.24
N GLY A 44 -0.43 13.40 0.47
CA GLY A 44 0.48 13.02 1.56
C GLY A 44 -0.26 12.55 2.80
N LEU A 45 -1.21 13.35 3.29
CA LEU A 45 -2.01 13.03 4.46
C LEU A 45 -3.43 13.62 4.37
N GLY A 46 -4.42 12.75 4.53
CA GLY A 46 -5.83 13.15 4.47
C GLY A 46 -6.22 13.56 3.05
N GLY A 47 -6.38 14.87 2.80
CA GLY A 47 -6.78 15.40 1.50
C GLY A 47 -7.19 16.88 1.57
N ALA A 48 -8.21 17.20 2.38
CA ALA A 48 -8.79 18.55 2.46
C ALA A 48 -7.76 19.66 2.73
N ARG A 49 -6.79 19.37 3.59
CA ARG A 49 -5.70 20.28 3.99
C ARG A 49 -4.33 19.82 3.51
N ASP A 50 -4.29 18.88 2.57
CA ASP A 50 -3.03 18.38 2.03
C ASP A 50 -2.43 19.39 1.05
N ALA A 51 -1.10 19.49 1.01
CA ALA A 51 -0.40 20.41 0.12
C ALA A 51 -0.70 20.17 -1.37
N THR A 52 -1.11 18.95 -1.73
CA THR A 52 -1.50 18.58 -3.10
C THR A 52 -2.88 19.10 -3.50
N ASN A 53 -3.74 19.47 -2.54
CA ASN A 53 -5.14 19.85 -2.80
C ASN A 53 -5.31 21.31 -3.24
N ILE A 54 -4.33 21.87 -3.94
CA ILE A 54 -4.37 23.22 -4.50
C ILE A 54 -5.00 23.28 -5.90
N LEU A 55 -5.21 22.12 -6.53
CA LEU A 55 -5.76 22.04 -7.89
C LEU A 55 -7.24 22.45 -7.93
N CYS A 56 -7.57 23.32 -8.90
CA CYS A 56 -8.95 23.76 -9.13
C CYS A 56 -9.75 22.74 -9.93
N SER A 57 -11.09 22.85 -9.90
CA SER A 57 -11.96 21.93 -10.64
C SER A 57 -11.64 21.88 -12.13
N SER A 58 -11.26 23.00 -12.75
CA SER A 58 -10.90 23.08 -14.17
C SER A 58 -9.67 22.22 -14.53
N GLU A 59 -8.75 22.03 -13.59
CA GLU A 59 -7.47 21.35 -13.81
C GLU A 59 -7.52 19.87 -13.39
N LEU A 60 -8.46 19.50 -12.52
CA LEU A 60 -8.58 18.13 -12.02
C LEU A 60 -9.38 17.24 -12.96
N ALA A 61 -8.76 16.23 -13.57
CA ALA A 61 -9.48 15.28 -14.42
C ALA A 61 -10.38 14.31 -13.63
N ALA A 62 -9.88 13.75 -12.54
CA ALA A 62 -10.64 12.89 -11.62
C ALA A 62 -10.01 12.92 -10.22
N SER A 63 -10.81 12.64 -9.19
CA SER A 63 -10.33 12.38 -7.83
C SER A 63 -10.49 10.90 -7.49
N VAL A 64 -9.64 10.36 -6.62
CA VAL A 64 -9.66 8.93 -6.25
C VAL A 64 -9.53 8.80 -4.74
N ILE A 65 -10.46 8.07 -4.11
CA ILE A 65 -10.37 7.68 -2.71
C ILE A 65 -10.33 6.16 -2.68
N THR A 66 -9.16 5.59 -2.41
CA THR A 66 -8.94 4.14 -2.43
C THR A 66 -9.59 3.46 -1.24
N THR A 67 -9.08 3.70 -0.03
CA THR A 67 -9.54 3.10 1.23
C THR A 67 -9.69 4.15 2.32
N ILE A 68 -10.53 3.85 3.32
CA ILE A 68 -10.63 4.57 4.59
C ILE A 68 -10.29 3.56 5.68
N GLY A 69 -9.17 3.77 6.37
CA GLY A 69 -8.68 2.91 7.45
C GLY A 69 -8.14 3.72 8.61
N GLU A 70 -7.86 3.04 9.72
CA GLU A 70 -7.34 3.64 10.96
C GLU A 70 -5.86 4.00 10.83
N GLU A 71 -5.57 5.03 10.03
CA GLU A 71 -4.23 5.57 9.88
C GLU A 71 -4.23 7.06 10.24
N HIS A 72 -3.25 7.48 11.03
CA HIS A 72 -3.09 8.88 11.44
C HIS A 72 -4.31 9.47 12.17
N LEU A 73 -5.02 8.66 12.98
CA LEU A 73 -6.19 9.08 13.75
C LEU A 73 -5.98 10.41 14.49
N ALA A 74 -4.86 10.54 15.21
CA ALA A 74 -4.54 11.76 15.95
C ALA A 74 -4.44 13.02 15.06
N ALA A 75 -3.96 12.88 13.82
CA ALA A 75 -3.83 14.00 12.89
C ALA A 75 -5.15 14.33 12.16
N LEU A 76 -6.04 13.35 12.04
CA LEU A 76 -7.26 13.45 11.22
C LEU A 76 -8.55 13.47 12.03
N GLY A 77 -8.50 13.72 13.34
CA GLY A 77 -9.68 13.97 14.18
C GLY A 77 -10.18 12.77 14.99
N GLY A 78 -9.48 11.64 14.97
CA GLY A 78 -9.67 10.54 15.91
C GLY A 78 -10.70 9.48 15.54
N SER A 79 -11.35 9.56 14.37
CA SER A 79 -12.32 8.56 13.93
C SER A 79 -12.26 8.27 12.42
N LEU A 80 -12.90 7.18 11.97
CA LEU A 80 -13.01 6.88 10.54
C LEU A 80 -13.82 7.93 9.80
N GLU A 81 -14.85 8.50 10.43
CA GLU A 81 -15.67 9.57 9.86
C GLU A 81 -14.85 10.84 9.65
N SER A 82 -14.02 11.22 10.62
CA SER A 82 -13.17 12.41 10.49
C SER A 82 -12.11 12.23 9.40
N ILE A 83 -11.58 11.01 9.25
CA ILE A 83 -10.70 10.62 8.14
C ILE A 83 -11.44 10.70 6.79
N ALA A 84 -12.66 10.18 6.71
CA ALA A 84 -13.48 10.24 5.51
C ALA A 84 -13.80 11.67 5.10
N VAL A 85 -14.19 12.53 6.04
CA VAL A 85 -14.39 13.97 5.81
C VAL A 85 -13.12 14.61 5.28
N ALA A 86 -11.97 14.36 5.92
CA ALA A 86 -10.68 14.90 5.47
C ALA A 86 -10.33 14.44 4.05
N LYS A 87 -10.42 13.14 3.75
CA LYS A 87 -10.13 12.60 2.41
C LYS A 87 -11.10 13.11 1.35
N SER A 88 -12.39 13.25 1.68
CA SER A 88 -13.42 13.77 0.76
C SER A 88 -13.17 15.22 0.30
N GLY A 89 -12.27 15.96 0.95
CA GLY A 89 -11.91 17.32 0.56
C GLY A 89 -11.21 17.44 -0.80
N ILE A 90 -10.75 16.33 -1.39
CA ILE A 90 -10.19 16.31 -2.76
C ILE A 90 -11.28 16.25 -3.84
N ILE A 91 -12.54 16.00 -3.48
CA ILE A 91 -13.66 15.94 -4.42
C ILE A 91 -13.97 17.36 -4.89
N LYS A 92 -13.89 17.59 -6.21
CA LYS A 92 -14.08 18.91 -6.84
C LYS A 92 -15.33 18.98 -7.69
N HIS A 93 -15.79 20.21 -7.93
CA HIS A 93 -17.10 20.44 -8.54
C HIS A 93 -17.16 19.92 -9.98
N GLY A 94 -18.19 19.13 -10.30
CA GLY A 94 -18.42 18.61 -11.66
C GLY A 94 -17.39 17.61 -12.18
N ARG A 95 -16.40 17.23 -11.36
CA ARG A 95 -15.34 16.29 -11.74
C ARG A 95 -15.62 14.92 -11.13
N PRO A 96 -15.41 13.80 -11.84
CA PRO A 96 -15.73 12.49 -11.30
C PRO A 96 -14.85 12.15 -10.10
N VAL A 97 -15.44 11.43 -9.14
CA VAL A 97 -14.74 10.79 -8.03
C VAL A 97 -14.84 9.27 -8.19
N VAL A 98 -13.68 8.62 -8.18
CA VAL A 98 -13.59 7.15 -8.12
C VAL A 98 -13.39 6.73 -6.67
N LEU A 99 -14.31 5.89 -6.20
CA LEU A 99 -14.36 5.34 -4.85
C LEU A 99 -13.94 3.88 -4.90
N GLY A 100 -12.77 3.54 -4.34
CA GLY A 100 -12.24 2.17 -4.30
C GLY A 100 -13.16 1.27 -3.47
N GLY A 101 -13.16 1.47 -2.16
CA GLY A 101 -14.02 0.72 -1.24
C GLY A 101 -13.62 -0.76 -1.10
N PRO A 102 -14.54 -1.64 -0.68
CA PRO A 102 -15.84 -1.29 -0.11
C PRO A 102 -15.67 -0.47 1.18
N PHE A 103 -16.56 0.48 1.40
CA PHE A 103 -16.57 1.29 2.62
C PHE A 103 -17.67 0.81 3.58
N LEU A 104 -17.49 1.09 4.88
CA LEU A 104 -18.59 0.95 5.84
C LEU A 104 -19.76 1.87 5.40
N PRO A 105 -21.03 1.48 5.60
CA PRO A 105 -22.17 2.25 5.08
C PRO A 105 -22.16 3.73 5.48
N HIS A 106 -21.83 4.04 6.74
CA HIS A 106 -21.76 5.43 7.21
C HIS A 106 -20.60 6.23 6.59
N ILE A 107 -19.49 5.56 6.25
CA ILE A 107 -18.36 6.17 5.54
C ILE A 107 -18.71 6.42 4.08
N ASP A 108 -19.35 5.44 3.41
CA ASP A 108 -19.83 5.59 2.04
C ASP A 108 -20.81 6.76 1.92
N CYS A 109 -21.73 6.92 2.88
CA CYS A 109 -22.63 8.08 2.96
C CYS A 109 -21.86 9.40 3.00
N ILE A 110 -20.84 9.56 3.85
CA ILE A 110 -20.04 10.79 3.94
C ILE A 110 -19.41 11.15 2.58
N LEU A 111 -18.81 10.16 1.91
CA LEU A 111 -18.15 10.37 0.62
C LEU A 111 -19.15 10.73 -0.48
N ARG A 112 -20.30 10.06 -0.51
CA ARG A 112 -21.38 10.32 -1.49
C ARG A 112 -22.10 11.64 -1.25
N ASP A 113 -22.33 12.02 0.01
CA ASP A 113 -22.91 13.32 0.36
C ASP A 113 -21.98 14.45 -0.08
N LYS A 114 -20.67 14.29 0.13
CA LYS A 114 -19.69 15.24 -0.39
C LYS A 114 -19.73 15.31 -1.91
N ALA A 115 -19.78 14.18 -2.60
CA ALA A 115 -19.88 14.15 -4.07
C ALA A 115 -21.16 14.82 -4.58
N LEU A 116 -22.30 14.60 -3.92
CA LEU A 116 -23.58 15.23 -4.23
C LEU A 116 -23.50 16.76 -4.11
N VAL A 117 -22.95 17.27 -3.00
CA VAL A 117 -22.74 18.71 -2.79
C VAL A 117 -21.83 19.32 -3.87
N MET A 118 -20.84 18.56 -4.34
CA MET A 118 -19.93 19.00 -5.40
C MET A 118 -20.49 18.72 -6.81
N CYS A 119 -21.69 18.17 -6.97
CA CYS A 119 -22.21 17.72 -8.27
C CYS A 119 -21.19 16.83 -9.02
N SER A 120 -20.47 15.99 -8.27
CA SER A 120 -19.41 15.12 -8.76
C SER A 120 -19.99 13.75 -9.11
N PRO A 121 -19.86 13.28 -10.37
CA PRO A 121 -20.24 11.92 -10.73
C PRO A 121 -19.45 10.90 -9.92
N VAL A 122 -20.14 9.89 -9.35
CA VAL A 122 -19.51 8.87 -8.51
C VAL A 122 -19.33 7.58 -9.29
N VAL A 123 -18.11 7.07 -9.33
CA VAL A 123 -17.79 5.72 -9.81
C VAL A 123 -17.30 4.89 -8.63
N SER A 124 -18.05 3.86 -8.25
CA SER A 124 -17.61 2.93 -7.20
C SER A 124 -16.93 1.72 -7.82
N ALA A 125 -15.66 1.46 -7.46
CA ALA A 125 -14.94 0.25 -7.83
C ALA A 125 -15.48 -1.02 -7.13
N SER A 126 -16.43 -0.84 -6.20
CA SER A 126 -17.18 -1.89 -5.52
C SER A 126 -18.62 -2.03 -6.04
N ASP A 127 -18.96 -1.40 -7.17
CA ASP A 127 -20.28 -1.53 -7.79
C ASP A 127 -20.56 -2.99 -8.23
N ALA A 128 -21.82 -3.41 -8.18
CA ALA A 128 -22.23 -4.77 -8.56
C ALA A 128 -21.96 -5.12 -10.04
N GLY A 129 -21.82 -4.11 -10.89
CA GLY A 129 -21.38 -4.21 -12.27
C GLY A 129 -19.89 -4.47 -12.45
N ILE A 130 -19.10 -4.39 -11.37
CA ILE A 130 -17.66 -4.68 -11.37
C ILE A 130 -17.42 -6.05 -10.78
N ARG A 131 -16.83 -6.94 -11.58
CA ARG A 131 -16.50 -8.30 -11.20
C ARG A 131 -15.02 -8.54 -11.43
N THR A 132 -14.34 -8.97 -10.37
CA THR A 132 -12.93 -9.34 -10.43
C THR A 132 -12.74 -10.74 -9.88
N SER A 133 -11.91 -11.54 -10.51
CA SER A 133 -11.56 -12.88 -10.01
C SER A 133 -10.08 -13.16 -10.16
N ILE A 134 -9.51 -13.86 -9.19
CA ILE A 134 -8.16 -14.43 -9.28
C ILE A 134 -8.32 -15.86 -9.80
N LYS A 135 -7.78 -16.14 -10.98
CA LYS A 135 -7.79 -17.46 -11.60
C LYS A 135 -6.66 -18.36 -11.09
N GLY A 136 -5.54 -17.74 -10.69
CA GLY A 136 -4.39 -18.46 -10.16
C GLY A 136 -3.13 -17.62 -10.25
N LEU A 137 -2.00 -18.32 -10.21
CA LEU A 137 -0.67 -17.72 -10.26
C LEU A 137 0.11 -18.31 -11.41
N VAL A 138 0.88 -17.46 -12.07
CA VAL A 138 1.82 -17.84 -13.13
C VAL A 138 3.19 -17.26 -12.80
N ILE A 139 4.25 -17.92 -13.24
CA ILE A 139 5.62 -17.38 -13.10
C ILE A 139 5.97 -16.64 -14.39
N LEU A 140 6.39 -15.38 -14.26
CA LEU A 140 6.88 -14.54 -15.35
C LEU A 140 8.23 -13.96 -14.93
N ASP A 141 9.26 -14.16 -15.76
CA ASP A 141 10.64 -13.70 -15.48
C ASP A 141 11.17 -14.18 -14.10
N GLY A 142 10.80 -15.40 -13.70
CA GLY A 142 11.19 -15.98 -12.41
C GLY A 142 10.47 -15.39 -11.20
N ARG A 143 9.44 -14.54 -11.40
CA ARG A 143 8.64 -13.94 -10.33
C ARG A 143 7.18 -14.37 -10.44
N PRO A 144 6.48 -14.55 -9.31
CA PRO A 144 5.06 -14.87 -9.35
C PRO A 144 4.25 -13.66 -9.86
N CYS A 145 3.21 -13.94 -10.62
CA CYS A 145 2.24 -12.99 -11.15
C CYS A 145 0.84 -13.55 -10.93
N GLN A 146 -0.09 -12.67 -10.60
CA GLN A 146 -1.49 -13.02 -10.38
C GLN A 146 -2.26 -12.95 -11.69
N LEU A 147 -2.85 -14.08 -12.08
CA LEU A 147 -3.73 -14.16 -13.24
C LEU A 147 -5.14 -13.80 -12.82
N SER A 148 -5.68 -12.71 -13.39
CA SER A 148 -6.95 -12.14 -12.97
C SER A 148 -7.85 -11.79 -14.14
N ASP A 149 -9.16 -11.91 -13.93
CA ASP A 149 -10.16 -11.29 -14.81
C ASP A 149 -10.68 -10.01 -14.14
N ILE A 150 -10.87 -8.96 -14.94
CA ILE A 150 -11.46 -7.69 -14.53
C ILE A 150 -12.55 -7.35 -15.55
N MET A 151 -13.80 -7.34 -15.10
CA MET A 151 -14.98 -6.94 -15.87
C MET A 151 -15.60 -5.72 -15.19
N ILE A 152 -15.77 -4.63 -15.93
CA ILE A 152 -16.46 -3.42 -15.48
C ILE A 152 -17.60 -3.19 -16.45
N GLN A 153 -18.83 -3.25 -15.95
CA GLN A 153 -20.05 -2.87 -16.67
C GLN A 153 -20.89 -2.00 -15.74
N VAL A 154 -20.59 -0.70 -15.72
CA VAL A 154 -21.33 0.29 -14.95
C VAL A 154 -22.18 1.08 -15.93
N GLU A 155 -23.49 1.14 -15.71
CA GLU A 155 -24.44 1.82 -16.62
C GLU A 155 -25.07 3.08 -15.99
N ARG A 156 -24.71 3.40 -14.74
CA ARG A 156 -25.30 4.48 -13.95
C ARG A 156 -24.67 5.84 -14.29
N ASP A 157 -24.60 6.76 -13.31
CA ASP A 157 -24.12 8.15 -13.36
C ASP A 157 -22.90 8.42 -14.25
N PHE A 158 -22.07 7.40 -14.48
CA PHE A 158 -20.94 7.44 -15.39
C PHE A 158 -20.78 6.07 -16.08
N PRO A 159 -21.26 5.88 -17.33
CA PRO A 159 -21.22 4.59 -18.01
C PRO A 159 -19.80 4.14 -18.34
N LEU A 160 -19.37 2.98 -17.81
CA LEU A 160 -18.05 2.41 -18.00
C LEU A 160 -18.15 0.96 -18.48
N PHE A 161 -17.37 0.61 -19.50
CA PHE A 161 -17.30 -0.76 -20.00
C PHE A 161 -15.86 -1.18 -20.30
N ILE A 162 -15.42 -2.30 -19.72
CA ILE A 162 -14.23 -3.03 -20.14
C ILE A 162 -14.34 -4.49 -19.72
N GLU A 163 -13.79 -5.39 -20.55
CA GLU A 163 -13.58 -6.79 -20.19
C GLU A 163 -12.13 -7.17 -20.45
N LEU A 164 -11.40 -7.48 -19.38
CA LEU A 164 -10.02 -7.90 -19.43
C LEU A 164 -9.89 -9.28 -18.81
N SER A 165 -9.75 -10.32 -19.64
CA SER A 165 -9.47 -11.68 -19.17
C SER A 165 -7.98 -11.94 -19.04
N ASP A 166 -7.57 -12.80 -18.11
CA ASP A 166 -6.19 -13.30 -18.00
C ASP A 166 -5.13 -12.19 -17.89
N VAL A 167 -5.46 -11.09 -17.20
CA VAL A 167 -4.53 -10.01 -16.87
C VAL A 167 -3.49 -10.52 -15.89
N LYS A 168 -2.21 -10.30 -16.20
CA LYS A 168 -1.08 -10.75 -15.37
C LYS A 168 -0.59 -9.64 -14.45
N LEU A 169 -1.19 -9.51 -13.28
CA LEU A 169 -0.80 -8.50 -12.29
C LEU A 169 0.51 -8.91 -11.59
N ARG A 170 1.54 -8.05 -11.67
CA ARG A 170 2.83 -8.26 -10.98
C ARG A 170 2.75 -7.97 -9.48
N MET A 171 1.78 -7.17 -9.05
CA MET A 171 1.49 -6.91 -7.64
C MET A 171 0.42 -7.88 -7.16
N LEU A 172 0.82 -8.80 -6.27
CA LEU A 172 -0.06 -9.89 -5.81
C LEU A 172 -1.01 -9.45 -4.70
N GLY A 173 -2.12 -10.16 -4.59
CA GLY A 173 -3.07 -10.05 -3.49
C GLY A 173 -4.42 -9.50 -3.93
N ARG A 174 -5.46 -9.86 -3.18
CA ARG A 174 -6.83 -9.38 -3.42
C ARG A 174 -6.95 -7.86 -3.36
N HIS A 175 -6.22 -7.24 -2.43
CA HIS A 175 -6.16 -5.78 -2.31
C HIS A 175 -5.52 -5.13 -3.55
N GLN A 176 -4.53 -5.77 -4.17
CA GLN A 176 -3.95 -5.27 -5.43
C GLN A 176 -4.86 -5.47 -6.63
N LEU A 177 -5.64 -6.55 -6.67
CA LEU A 177 -6.70 -6.70 -7.68
C LEU A 177 -7.75 -5.60 -7.56
N HIS A 178 -8.12 -5.23 -6.34
CA HIS A 178 -9.03 -4.13 -6.08
C HIS A 178 -8.43 -2.76 -6.46
N ASN A 179 -7.16 -2.54 -6.18
CA ASN A 179 -6.44 -1.35 -6.65
C ASN A 179 -6.39 -1.30 -8.19
N ALA A 180 -6.19 -2.46 -8.84
CA ALA A 180 -6.19 -2.58 -10.30
C ALA A 180 -7.55 -2.25 -10.92
N SER A 181 -8.66 -2.73 -10.34
CA SER A 181 -10.00 -2.37 -10.80
C SER A 181 -10.30 -0.88 -10.56
N THR A 182 -9.87 -0.32 -9.44
CA THR A 182 -9.97 1.12 -9.16
C THR A 182 -9.21 1.94 -10.19
N ALA A 183 -7.96 1.58 -10.51
CA ALA A 183 -7.17 2.24 -11.54
C ALA A 183 -7.80 2.11 -12.93
N ALA A 184 -8.38 0.95 -13.26
CA ALA A 184 -9.11 0.76 -14.51
C ALA A 184 -10.35 1.67 -14.59
N CYS A 185 -11.12 1.83 -13.50
CA CYS A 185 -12.22 2.80 -13.44
C CYS A 185 -11.74 4.23 -13.73
N VAL A 186 -10.63 4.65 -13.12
CA VAL A 186 -10.03 5.98 -13.38
C VAL A 186 -9.66 6.14 -14.86
N ALA A 187 -8.99 5.13 -15.44
CA ALA A 187 -8.59 5.16 -16.84
C ALA A 187 -9.80 5.26 -17.78
N LEU A 188 -10.92 4.60 -17.45
CA LEU A 188 -12.16 4.71 -18.22
C LEU A 188 -12.86 6.07 -18.02
N CYS A 189 -12.81 6.67 -16.83
CA CYS A 189 -13.26 8.05 -16.61
C CYS A 189 -12.48 9.05 -17.47
N LEU A 190 -11.16 8.90 -17.55
CA LEU A 190 -10.31 9.75 -18.41
C LEU A 190 -10.61 9.52 -19.89
N ARG A 191 -10.86 8.28 -20.30
CA ARG A 191 -11.25 7.93 -21.67
C ARG A 191 -12.54 8.64 -22.09
N ASP A 192 -13.55 8.62 -21.24
CA ASP A 192 -14.82 9.31 -21.48
C ASP A 192 -14.65 10.83 -21.60
N GLN A 193 -13.71 11.41 -20.84
CA GLN A 193 -13.31 12.82 -20.97
C GLN A 193 -12.45 13.13 -22.21
N GLY A 194 -12.23 12.16 -23.10
CA GLY A 194 -11.55 12.34 -24.39
C GLY A 194 -10.09 11.87 -24.44
N CYS A 195 -9.52 11.37 -23.33
CA CYS A 195 -8.17 10.82 -23.34
C CYS A 195 -8.10 9.54 -24.18
N GLN A 196 -7.08 9.43 -25.05
CA GLN A 196 -6.91 8.27 -25.93
C GLN A 196 -6.27 7.09 -25.19
N ILE A 197 -7.06 6.38 -24.39
CA ILE A 197 -6.62 5.24 -23.59
C ILE A 197 -7.28 3.99 -24.14
N SER A 198 -6.56 3.09 -24.82
CA SER A 198 -7.13 1.84 -25.35
C SER A 198 -7.23 0.73 -24.29
N ASP A 199 -8.02 -0.32 -24.53
CA ASP A 199 -8.08 -1.49 -23.64
C ASP A 199 -6.71 -2.19 -23.54
N LYS A 200 -5.95 -2.18 -24.64
CA LYS A 200 -4.57 -2.67 -24.67
C LYS A 200 -3.66 -1.83 -23.77
N SER A 201 -3.86 -0.51 -23.73
CA SER A 201 -3.11 0.40 -22.87
C SER A 201 -3.43 0.15 -21.39
N ILE A 202 -4.71 -0.06 -21.05
CA ILE A 202 -5.12 -0.38 -19.67
C ILE A 202 -4.52 -1.73 -19.25
N ARG A 203 -4.67 -2.78 -20.06
CA ARG A 203 -4.02 -4.07 -19.81
C ARG A 203 -2.52 -3.92 -19.60
N ALA A 204 -1.83 -3.26 -20.54
CA ALA A 204 -0.39 -3.09 -20.47
C ALA A 204 0.04 -2.30 -19.23
N GLY A 205 -0.72 -1.28 -18.83
CA GLY A 205 -0.50 -0.56 -17.58
C GLY A 205 -0.58 -1.50 -16.39
N LEU A 206 -1.70 -2.22 -16.24
CA LEU A 206 -1.92 -3.17 -15.14
C LEU A 206 -0.86 -4.29 -15.07
N GLU A 207 -0.43 -4.82 -16.21
CA GLU A 207 0.57 -5.92 -16.30
C GLU A 207 2.01 -5.45 -16.06
N ASN A 208 2.30 -4.16 -16.23
CA ASN A 208 3.63 -3.59 -16.01
C ASN A 208 3.75 -2.81 -14.70
N THR A 209 2.64 -2.57 -13.97
CA THR A 209 2.67 -1.89 -12.68
C THR A 209 3.57 -2.63 -11.70
N PHE A 210 4.49 -1.87 -11.10
CA PHE A 210 5.38 -2.34 -10.07
C PHE A 210 5.66 -1.19 -9.10
N LEU A 211 5.68 -1.50 -7.80
CA LEU A 211 5.98 -0.54 -6.76
C LEU A 211 6.98 -1.15 -5.77
N LEU A 212 8.11 -0.46 -5.59
CA LEU A 212 9.17 -0.90 -4.67
C LEU A 212 8.61 -1.04 -3.25
N GLY A 213 8.92 -2.16 -2.61
CA GLY A 213 8.45 -2.47 -1.26
C GLY A 213 6.94 -2.71 -1.15
N ARG A 214 6.22 -3.01 -2.24
CA ARG A 214 4.81 -3.43 -2.20
C ARG A 214 4.64 -4.75 -2.93
N SER A 215 4.56 -5.83 -2.16
CA SER A 215 4.51 -7.20 -2.64
C SER A 215 5.60 -7.49 -3.70
N GLN A 216 6.80 -6.96 -3.45
CA GLN A 216 7.92 -7.03 -4.37
C GLN A 216 8.67 -8.35 -4.19
N PHE A 217 8.58 -9.22 -5.19
CA PHE A 217 9.39 -10.43 -5.26
C PHE A 217 10.75 -10.12 -5.90
N LEU A 218 11.81 -10.55 -5.24
CA LEU A 218 13.15 -10.49 -5.81
C LEU A 218 13.34 -11.60 -6.86
N SER A 219 14.13 -11.30 -7.89
CA SER A 219 14.60 -12.28 -8.85
C SER A 219 15.63 -13.22 -8.20
N THR A 220 15.85 -14.37 -8.81
CA THR A 220 16.89 -15.34 -8.38
C THR A 220 18.26 -14.67 -8.24
N LYS A 221 18.63 -13.81 -9.19
CA LYS A 221 19.91 -13.08 -9.16
C LYS A 221 20.00 -12.10 -7.99
N GLU A 222 18.91 -11.41 -7.66
CA GLU A 222 18.87 -10.51 -6.50
C GLU A 222 18.96 -11.29 -5.18
N ALA A 223 18.31 -12.45 -5.09
CA ALA A 223 18.42 -13.34 -3.93
C ALA A 223 19.83 -13.92 -3.74
N GLU A 224 20.52 -14.27 -4.84
CA GLU A 224 21.92 -14.70 -4.83
C GLU A 224 22.87 -13.60 -4.31
N VAL A 225 22.66 -12.35 -4.72
CA VAL A 225 23.44 -11.20 -4.22
C VAL A 225 23.27 -11.02 -2.71
N LEU A 226 22.10 -11.38 -2.16
CA LEU A 226 21.83 -11.38 -0.72
C LEU A 226 22.37 -12.63 0.01
N GLY A 227 23.04 -13.55 -0.69
CA GLY A 227 23.57 -14.78 -0.11
C GLY A 227 22.50 -15.82 0.22
N LEU A 228 21.30 -15.71 -0.38
CA LEU A 228 20.16 -16.58 -0.16
C LEU A 228 19.71 -17.28 -1.46
N PRO A 229 20.59 -18.07 -2.11
CA PRO A 229 20.25 -18.76 -3.35
C PRO A 229 19.09 -19.74 -3.14
N GLY A 230 18.14 -19.76 -4.07
CA GLY A 230 16.96 -20.63 -4.02
C GLY A 230 15.85 -20.19 -3.06
N ALA A 231 16.05 -19.11 -2.30
CA ALA A 231 15.00 -18.53 -1.46
C ALA A 231 14.09 -17.60 -2.27
N THR A 232 12.79 -17.72 -2.05
CA THR A 232 11.82 -16.70 -2.51
C THR A 232 11.81 -15.56 -1.51
N ILE A 233 12.27 -14.38 -1.93
CA ILE A 233 12.32 -13.19 -1.06
C ILE A 233 11.22 -12.22 -1.48
N LEU A 234 10.37 -11.88 -0.50
CA LEU A 234 9.28 -10.92 -0.63
C LEU A 234 9.59 -9.69 0.23
N LEU A 235 9.58 -8.51 -0.39
CA LEU A 235 9.71 -7.22 0.28
C LEU A 235 8.34 -6.53 0.32
N ASP A 236 7.91 -6.11 1.51
CA ASP A 236 6.65 -5.39 1.69
C ASP A 236 6.74 -4.35 2.82
N GLY A 237 6.12 -3.18 2.61
CA GLY A 237 6.04 -2.07 3.54
C GLY A 237 4.81 -2.12 4.46
N ALA A 238 4.19 -3.28 4.66
CA ALA A 238 3.14 -3.50 5.65
C ALA A 238 3.61 -3.07 7.05
N HIS A 239 2.79 -2.28 7.74
CA HIS A 239 3.13 -1.69 9.04
C HIS A 239 1.89 -1.35 9.90
N THR A 240 0.73 -1.88 9.51
CA THR A 240 -0.55 -1.77 10.21
C THR A 240 -1.16 -3.16 10.32
N LYS A 241 -2.14 -3.35 11.21
CA LYS A 241 -2.88 -4.62 11.30
C LYS A 241 -3.48 -5.02 9.94
N ASP A 242 -4.13 -4.08 9.25
CA ASP A 242 -4.79 -4.37 7.97
C ASP A 242 -3.79 -4.72 6.86
N SER A 243 -2.64 -4.03 6.81
CA SER A 243 -1.59 -4.35 5.83
C SER A 243 -0.86 -5.65 6.17
N ALA A 244 -0.69 -6.00 7.45
CA ALA A 244 -0.20 -7.31 7.89
C ALA A 244 -1.13 -8.43 7.42
N LYS A 245 -2.43 -8.26 7.68
CA LYS A 245 -3.45 -9.20 7.23
C LYS A 245 -3.43 -9.37 5.71
N ALA A 246 -3.39 -8.28 4.96
CA ALA A 246 -3.33 -8.31 3.50
C ALA A 246 -2.08 -9.04 2.97
N LEU A 247 -0.93 -8.86 3.63
CA LEU A 247 0.32 -9.54 3.30
C LEU A 247 0.25 -11.04 3.63
N VAL A 248 -0.25 -11.39 4.82
CA VAL A 248 -0.51 -12.78 5.22
C VAL A 248 -1.42 -13.49 4.22
N ASP A 249 -2.55 -12.88 3.87
CA ASP A 249 -3.49 -13.44 2.90
C ASP A 249 -2.85 -13.60 1.51
N THR A 250 -1.95 -12.69 1.13
CA THR A 250 -1.18 -12.77 -0.12
C THR A 250 -0.17 -13.92 -0.10
N VAL A 251 0.56 -14.10 1.00
CA VAL A 251 1.51 -15.21 1.16
C VAL A 251 0.78 -16.55 1.16
N ARG A 252 -0.34 -16.69 1.87
CA ARG A 252 -1.14 -17.93 1.88
C ARG A 252 -1.68 -18.28 0.50
N MET A 253 -2.16 -17.27 -0.23
CA MET A 253 -2.63 -17.45 -1.60
C MET A 253 -1.50 -17.88 -2.53
N ALA A 254 -0.30 -17.30 -2.36
CA ALA A 254 0.83 -17.53 -3.24
C ALA A 254 1.64 -18.79 -2.94
N PHE A 255 1.75 -19.12 -1.67
CA PHE A 255 2.60 -20.19 -1.16
C PHE A 255 1.91 -20.86 0.03
N PRO A 256 0.81 -21.61 -0.20
CA PRO A 256 -0.02 -22.16 0.88
C PRO A 256 0.75 -23.08 1.84
N ASP A 257 1.79 -23.77 1.34
CA ASP A 257 2.60 -24.71 2.10
C ASP A 257 3.99 -24.15 2.45
N ALA A 258 4.24 -22.84 2.25
CA ALA A 258 5.54 -22.27 2.54
C ALA A 258 5.79 -22.19 4.04
N ARG A 259 7.00 -22.59 4.43
CA ARG A 259 7.60 -22.20 5.71
C ARG A 259 8.14 -20.80 5.57
N VAL A 260 7.70 -19.91 6.46
CA VAL A 260 8.00 -18.48 6.34
C VAL A 260 8.99 -18.06 7.41
N ALA A 261 10.09 -17.44 7.00
CA ALA A 261 10.94 -16.65 7.89
C ALA A 261 10.66 -15.16 7.67
N LEU A 262 10.43 -14.41 8.74
CA LEU A 262 10.19 -12.97 8.68
C LEU A 262 11.40 -12.18 9.13
N VAL A 263 11.64 -11.05 8.47
CA VAL A 263 12.56 -10.01 8.93
C VAL A 263 11.74 -8.73 9.10
N VAL A 264 11.70 -8.18 10.32
CA VAL A 264 10.81 -7.07 10.66
C VAL A 264 11.59 -5.91 11.28
N ALA A 265 11.42 -4.73 10.69
CA ALA A 265 11.77 -3.44 11.27
C ALA A 265 10.56 -2.51 11.09
N MET A 266 10.23 -1.73 12.12
CA MET A 266 8.97 -1.01 12.18
C MET A 266 9.10 0.31 12.94
N ALA A 267 8.21 1.25 12.67
CA ALA A 267 8.18 2.55 13.34
C ALA A 267 7.50 2.48 14.72
N SER A 268 7.98 3.28 15.67
CA SER A 268 7.57 3.26 17.08
C SER A 268 6.14 3.72 17.34
N ASP A 269 5.54 4.45 16.39
CA ASP A 269 4.16 4.92 16.47
C ASP A 269 3.12 3.90 15.96
N LYS A 270 3.54 2.65 15.71
CA LYS A 270 2.69 1.62 15.11
C LYS A 270 2.26 0.57 16.13
N ASP A 271 1.11 -0.06 15.89
CA ASP A 271 0.60 -1.15 16.73
C ASP A 271 1.34 -2.46 16.42
N HIS A 272 2.48 -2.64 17.09
CA HIS A 272 3.34 -3.81 16.95
C HIS A 272 2.66 -5.12 17.35
N LEU A 273 1.83 -5.09 18.39
CA LEU A 273 1.17 -6.28 18.93
C LEU A 273 0.08 -6.78 17.97
N ALA A 274 -0.78 -5.88 17.49
CA ALA A 274 -1.80 -6.25 16.49
C ALA A 274 -1.16 -6.73 15.18
N PHE A 275 -0.06 -6.10 14.75
CA PHE A 275 0.70 -6.55 13.59
C PHE A 275 1.21 -7.99 13.75
N ALA A 276 1.88 -8.30 14.86
CA ALA A 276 2.43 -9.64 15.12
C ALA A 276 1.34 -10.73 15.18
N ARG A 277 0.19 -10.43 15.81
CA ARG A 277 -0.94 -11.37 15.92
C ARG A 277 -1.47 -11.85 14.56
N GLU A 278 -1.52 -10.97 13.56
CA GLU A 278 -1.98 -11.36 12.22
C GLU A 278 -1.06 -12.40 11.56
N PHE A 279 0.27 -12.27 11.73
CA PHE A 279 1.23 -13.24 11.20
C PHE A 279 1.13 -14.59 11.90
N PHE A 280 1.10 -14.60 13.23
CA PHE A 280 0.96 -15.84 14.00
C PHE A 280 -0.35 -16.57 13.72
N SER A 281 -1.44 -15.83 13.53
CA SER A 281 -2.77 -16.41 13.28
C SER A 281 -2.91 -16.96 11.85
N GLY A 282 -2.12 -16.45 10.90
CA GLY A 282 -2.33 -16.71 9.48
C GLY A 282 -1.25 -17.54 8.80
N LEU A 283 -0.04 -17.61 9.33
CA LEU A 283 1.09 -18.30 8.70
C LEU A 283 1.81 -19.23 9.66
N GLN A 284 2.39 -20.29 9.11
CA GLN A 284 3.34 -21.13 9.84
C GLN A 284 4.73 -20.50 9.74
N LEU A 285 5.13 -19.84 10.83
CA LEU A 285 6.42 -19.16 10.92
C LEU A 285 7.50 -20.12 11.39
N GLU A 286 8.61 -20.21 10.65
CA GLU A 286 9.79 -20.96 11.03
C GLU A 286 10.75 -20.11 11.87
N ALA A 287 10.84 -18.80 11.57
CA ALA A 287 11.65 -17.86 12.32
C ALA A 287 11.12 -16.42 12.17
N VAL A 288 11.39 -15.59 13.17
CA VAL A 288 11.15 -14.15 13.13
C VAL A 288 12.42 -13.43 13.58
N PHE A 289 13.03 -12.68 12.67
CA PHE A 289 14.19 -11.85 12.90
C PHE A 289 13.72 -10.40 13.08
N LEU A 290 14.00 -9.83 14.25
CA LEU A 290 13.61 -8.47 14.58
C LEU A 290 14.84 -7.58 14.52
N THR A 291 14.73 -6.48 13.77
CA THR A 291 15.87 -5.62 13.47
C THR A 291 15.45 -4.15 13.44
N GLU A 292 16.43 -3.28 13.22
CA GLU A 292 16.27 -1.84 13.17
C GLU A 292 16.54 -1.34 11.75
N ALA A 293 15.77 -0.35 11.31
CA ALA A 293 16.00 0.34 10.06
C ALA A 293 15.80 1.85 10.26
N ASP A 294 16.53 2.67 9.50
CA ASP A 294 16.30 4.11 9.49
C ASP A 294 14.96 4.41 8.81
N ILE A 295 14.10 5.16 9.50
CA ILE A 295 12.74 5.47 9.02
C ILE A 295 12.70 6.92 8.58
N ALA A 296 12.36 7.15 7.30
CA ALA A 296 12.50 8.45 6.65
C ALA A 296 13.92 9.06 6.77
N GLY A 297 14.95 8.19 6.79
CA GLY A 297 16.36 8.57 6.88
C GLY A 297 16.80 9.05 8.27
N ALA A 298 16.06 8.69 9.32
CA ALA A 298 16.43 8.98 10.71
C ALA A 298 16.03 7.83 11.65
N LYS A 299 16.69 7.75 12.81
CA LYS A 299 16.40 6.77 13.86
C LYS A 299 15.32 7.19 14.84
N SER A 300 14.81 8.43 14.75
CA SER A 300 13.88 9.00 15.73
C SER A 300 12.56 8.26 15.84
N ARG A 301 12.15 7.57 14.76
CA ARG A 301 10.94 6.75 14.71
C ARG A 301 11.22 5.25 14.72
N THR A 302 12.47 4.82 14.78
CA THR A 302 12.82 3.40 14.74
C THR A 302 12.46 2.73 16.07
N THR A 303 11.76 1.60 16.03
CA THR A 303 11.55 0.75 17.20
C THR A 303 12.79 -0.10 17.45
N PRO A 304 13.37 -0.11 18.67
CA PRO A 304 14.48 -1.00 19.01
C PRO A 304 14.10 -2.48 18.83
N ALA A 305 15.05 -3.30 18.36
CA ALA A 305 14.79 -4.72 18.11
C ALA A 305 14.34 -5.47 19.39
N SER A 306 14.84 -5.06 20.56
CA SER A 306 14.43 -5.64 21.85
C SER A 306 12.98 -5.36 22.18
N LEU A 307 12.48 -4.16 21.88
CA LEU A 307 11.09 -3.79 22.15
C LEU A 307 10.13 -4.50 21.19
N LEU A 308 10.50 -4.61 19.91
CA LEU A 308 9.76 -5.46 18.97
C LEU A 308 9.67 -6.90 19.47
N ARG A 309 10.78 -7.44 19.99
CA ARG A 309 10.82 -8.81 20.51
C ARG A 309 9.82 -9.02 21.63
N ASP A 310 9.74 -8.08 22.56
CA ASP A 310 8.82 -8.19 23.70
C ASP A 310 7.36 -8.22 23.23
N TYR A 311 6.98 -7.39 22.23
CA TYR A 311 5.64 -7.45 21.62
C TYR A 311 5.36 -8.75 20.86
N TRP A 312 6.35 -9.31 20.14
CA TRP A 312 6.17 -10.57 19.41
C TRP A 312 6.08 -11.77 20.37
N ILE A 313 6.83 -11.77 21.48
CA ILE A 313 6.69 -12.77 22.55
C ILE A 313 5.29 -12.67 23.15
N GLN A 314 4.85 -11.46 23.53
CA GLN A 314 3.52 -11.24 24.07
C GLN A 314 2.43 -11.75 23.11
N ALA A 315 2.53 -11.45 21.81
CA ALA A 315 1.58 -11.94 20.81
C ALA A 315 1.54 -13.48 20.75
N SER A 316 2.70 -14.14 20.86
CA SER A 316 2.78 -15.60 20.87
C SER A 316 2.15 -16.21 22.12
N GLU A 317 2.40 -15.62 23.30
CA GLU A 317 1.84 -16.06 24.58
C GLU A 317 0.32 -15.94 24.60
N GLU A 318 -0.22 -14.82 24.13
CA GLU A 318 -1.67 -14.59 24.05
C GLU A 318 -2.38 -15.56 23.08
N LEU A 319 -1.67 -16.04 22.07
CA LEU A 319 -2.17 -17.02 21.10
C LEU A 319 -1.85 -18.47 21.49
N GLY A 320 -1.15 -18.69 22.62
CA GLY A 320 -0.74 -20.03 23.07
C GLY A 320 0.26 -20.71 22.14
N ILE A 321 1.10 -19.94 21.45
CA ILE A 321 2.10 -20.45 20.51
C ILE A 321 3.44 -20.54 21.23
N ASP A 322 3.98 -21.77 21.31
CA ASP A 322 5.31 -22.00 21.87
C ASP A 322 6.39 -21.40 20.96
N THR A 323 7.13 -20.42 21.47
CA THR A 323 8.26 -19.81 20.78
C THR A 323 9.56 -19.99 21.55
N LEU A 324 10.67 -20.16 20.83
CA LEU A 324 12.02 -20.10 21.39
C LEU A 324 12.64 -18.75 21.03
N HIS A 325 13.12 -18.02 22.03
CA HIS A 325 13.79 -16.74 21.85
C HIS A 325 15.17 -16.74 22.52
N ASP A 326 16.09 -15.84 22.11
CA ASP A 326 17.50 -15.78 22.55
C ASP A 326 17.72 -15.64 24.07
N GLY A 327 16.65 -15.32 24.81
CA GLY A 327 16.66 -15.26 26.28
C GLY A 327 16.33 -16.58 26.99
N THR A 328 15.85 -17.61 26.29
CA THR A 328 15.48 -18.90 26.90
C THR A 328 16.70 -19.81 27.08
N GLU A 329 16.79 -20.51 28.21
CA GLU A 329 17.89 -21.46 28.49
C GLU A 329 18.02 -22.53 27.40
N LYS A 330 16.89 -23.01 26.85
CA LYS A 330 16.84 -23.97 25.74
C LYS A 330 17.48 -23.45 24.43
N ASN A 331 17.44 -22.14 24.16
CA ASN A 331 18.06 -21.58 22.96
C ASN A 331 19.59 -21.45 23.11
N ARG A 332 20.10 -21.23 24.33
CA ARG A 332 21.55 -21.24 24.59
C ARG A 332 22.19 -22.59 24.27
N ASP A 333 21.47 -23.68 24.51
CA ASP A 333 21.92 -25.03 24.16
C ASP A 333 21.78 -25.34 22.66
N PHE A 334 20.73 -24.82 21.98
CA PHE A 334 20.58 -24.95 20.53
C PHE A 334 21.66 -24.20 19.75
N VAL A 335 22.00 -22.97 20.16
CA VAL A 335 23.06 -22.16 19.55
C VAL A 335 24.45 -22.76 19.84
N ARG A 336 24.70 -23.27 21.06
CA ARG A 336 25.94 -24.00 21.40
C ARG A 336 26.08 -25.31 20.63
N GLY A 337 24.97 -26.03 20.41
CA GLY A 337 24.94 -27.27 19.64
C GLY A 337 25.32 -27.10 18.17
N LYS A 338 24.97 -25.95 17.55
CA LYS A 338 25.39 -25.63 16.17
C LYS A 338 26.83 -25.12 16.07
N GLN A 339 27.35 -24.41 17.06
CA GLN A 339 28.77 -24.00 17.06
C GLN A 339 29.73 -25.19 17.13
N ASN A 340 29.35 -26.29 17.81
CA ASN A 340 30.15 -27.51 17.85
C ASN A 340 30.12 -28.35 16.56
N HIS A 341 29.30 -27.97 15.56
CA HIS A 341 29.21 -28.64 14.26
C HIS A 341 29.74 -27.80 13.09
N ILE A 342 30.28 -26.61 13.35
CA ILE A 342 31.03 -25.82 12.36
C ILE A 342 32.49 -25.78 12.81
N SER A 343 33.18 -26.89 12.56
CA SER A 343 34.63 -26.97 12.62
C SER A 343 35.08 -27.86 11.48
N TYR A 344 35.15 -27.31 10.27
CA TYR A 344 36.12 -27.65 9.22
C TYR A 344 36.27 -26.46 8.27
#